data_AF-A0A9W5XZE2-F1
#
_entry.id   AF-A0A9W5XZE2-F1
#
_cell.length_a   1.000
_cell.length_b   1.000
_cell.length_c   1.000
_cell.angle_alpha   90.00
_cell.angle_beta   90.00
_cell.angle_gamma   90.00
#
_symmetry.space_group_name_H-M   'P 1'
#
loop_
_entity.id
_entity.type
_entity.pdbx_description
1 polymer ?
#
loop_
_entity_poly.entity_id
_entity_poly.type
_entity_poly.pdbx_seq_one_letter_code
_entity_poly.pdbx_strand_id
1 'polypeptide(L)'
;MKKYRGLILIILTFVITYIFWIPEEQASTMASNRQYSQLIASIALVSFAWINYISSRHKLVDRIFNGLDKSYAYHKYLSIISILLIWAHKFTLKTGGGGRPEGFKPVGEGFKRTSEFAGQSGSSLLHMLLG
;
A
#
# COMPACT_ATOMS: atom_id res chain seq x y z
N MET A 1 -29.12 -13.76 -16.84
CA MET A 1 -27.87 -13.44 -16.10
C MET A 1 -26.67 -13.01 -16.97
N LYS A 2 -26.75 -12.95 -18.32
CA LYS A 2 -25.58 -12.63 -19.18
C LYS A 2 -25.11 -11.15 -19.13
N LYS A 3 -25.93 -10.22 -18.60
CA LYS A 3 -25.68 -8.77 -18.65
C LYS A 3 -24.65 -8.27 -17.63
N TYR A 4 -24.39 -9.02 -16.54
CA TYR A 4 -23.55 -8.56 -15.41
C TYR A 4 -22.31 -9.42 -15.18
N ARG A 5 -21.92 -10.27 -16.14
CA ARG A 5 -20.80 -11.22 -15.97
C ARG A 5 -19.49 -10.54 -15.60
N GLY A 6 -19.14 -9.45 -16.29
CA GLY A 6 -17.96 -8.65 -15.98
C GLY A 6 -18.01 -8.00 -14.59
N LEU A 7 -19.15 -7.43 -14.20
CA LEU A 7 -19.34 -6.86 -12.86
C LEU A 7 -19.20 -7.91 -11.76
N ILE A 8 -19.80 -9.08 -11.96
CA ILE A 8 -19.72 -10.21 -11.02
C ILE A 8 -18.26 -10.65 -10.83
N LEU A 9 -17.46 -10.70 -11.91
CA LEU A 9 -16.04 -11.05 -11.80
C LEU A 9 -15.24 -10.02 -11.00
N ILE A 10 -15.47 -8.73 -11.23
CA ILE A 10 -14.81 -7.66 -10.47
C ILE A 10 -15.19 -7.77 -8.98
N ILE A 11 -16.49 -7.90 -8.68
CA ILE A 11 -16.96 -8.05 -7.29
C ILE A 11 -16.37 -9.30 -6.66
N LEU A 12 -16.34 -10.42 -7.38
CA LEU A 12 -15.75 -11.67 -6.91
C LEU A 12 -14.28 -11.48 -6.53
N THR A 13 -13.49 -10.78 -7.33
CA THR A 13 -12.08 -10.51 -6.98
C THR A 13 -11.91 -9.64 -5.75
N PHE A 14 -12.79 -8.66 -5.52
CA PHE A 14 -12.77 -7.88 -4.29
C PHE A 14 -13.14 -8.73 -3.07
N VAL A 15 -14.16 -9.57 -3.18
CA VAL A 15 -14.57 -10.49 -2.11
C VAL A 15 -13.45 -11.48 -1.79
N ILE A 16 -12.79 -12.04 -2.81
CA ILE A 16 -11.63 -12.91 -2.61
C ILE A 16 -10.53 -12.14 -1.88
N THR A 17 -10.18 -10.94 -2.34
CA THR A 17 -9.15 -10.10 -1.69
C THR A 17 -9.48 -9.85 -0.21
N TYR A 18 -10.74 -9.62 0.11
CA TYR A 18 -11.20 -9.44 1.49
C TYR A 18 -11.11 -10.74 2.32
N ILE A 19 -11.51 -11.88 1.77
CA ILE A 19 -11.41 -13.19 2.45
C ILE A 19 -9.94 -13.51 2.78
N PHE A 20 -9.03 -13.25 1.83
CA PHE A 20 -7.59 -13.46 2.04
C PHE A 20 -6.97 -12.48 3.04
N TRP A 21 -7.67 -11.39 3.40
CA TRP A 21 -7.21 -10.43 4.39
C TRP A 21 -7.52 -10.85 5.83
N ILE A 22 -8.58 -11.63 6.08
CA ILE A 22 -8.99 -12.08 7.42
C ILE A 22 -7.86 -12.77 8.21
N PRO A 23 -7.04 -13.67 7.60
CA PRO A 23 -5.91 -14.28 8.31
C PRO A 23 -4.77 -13.29 8.60
N GLU A 24 -4.54 -12.34 7.71
CA GLU A 24 -3.48 -11.32 7.84
C GLU A 24 -3.80 -10.34 8.98
N GLU A 25 -5.07 -9.96 9.15
CA GLU A 25 -5.55 -9.14 10.27
C GLU A 25 -5.24 -9.80 11.62
N GLN A 26 -5.44 -11.12 11.73
CA GLN A 26 -5.23 -11.87 12.97
C GLN A 26 -3.75 -12.13 13.28
N ALA A 27 -2.91 -12.23 12.25
CA ALA A 27 -1.49 -12.60 12.40
C ALA A 27 -0.56 -11.41 12.68
N SER A 28 -1.00 -10.18 12.42
CA SER A 28 -0.12 -9.01 12.46
C SER A 28 -0.19 -8.25 13.79
N THR A 29 0.96 -8.03 14.43
CA THR A 29 1.13 -7.19 15.63
C THR A 29 1.17 -5.69 15.30
N MET A 30 0.72 -5.29 14.12
CA MET A 30 0.81 -3.93 13.61
C MET A 30 -0.36 -3.06 14.11
N ALA A 31 -0.14 -1.75 14.25
CA ALA A 31 -1.22 -0.83 14.59
C ALA A 31 -2.38 -0.94 13.59
N SER A 32 -3.62 -0.97 14.10
CA SER A 32 -4.82 -1.23 13.28
C SER A 32 -4.97 -0.27 12.09
N ASN A 33 -4.57 0.99 12.24
CA ASN A 33 -4.60 1.97 11.14
C ASN A 33 -3.72 1.57 9.94
N ARG A 34 -2.61 0.86 10.19
CA ARG A 34 -1.71 0.39 9.14
C ARG A 34 -2.26 -0.84 8.42
N GLN A 35 -2.92 -1.74 9.14
CA GLN A 35 -3.63 -2.90 8.58
C GLN A 35 -4.74 -2.45 7.62
N TYR A 36 -5.58 -1.49 8.03
CA TYR A 36 -6.61 -0.92 7.15
C TYR A 36 -6.02 -0.24 5.93
N SER A 37 -4.90 0.47 6.09
CA SER A 37 -4.24 1.12 4.95
C SER A 37 -3.70 0.10 3.93
N GLN A 38 -3.21 -1.06 4.38
CA GLN A 38 -2.80 -2.16 3.51
C GLN A 38 -3.99 -2.78 2.77
N LEU A 39 -5.14 -2.95 3.43
CA LEU A 39 -6.37 -3.42 2.78
C LEU A 39 -6.84 -2.43 1.70
N ILE A 40 -6.84 -1.12 1.98
CA ILE A 40 -7.21 -0.11 0.99
C ILE A 40 -6.23 -0.14 -0.19
N ALA A 41 -4.93 -0.32 0.07
CA ALA A 41 -3.92 -0.45 -0.98
C ALA A 41 -4.14 -1.69 -1.86
N SER A 42 -4.45 -2.84 -1.28
CA SER A 42 -4.66 -4.08 -2.03
C SER A 42 -5.90 -3.99 -2.92
N ILE A 43 -7.01 -3.43 -2.41
CA ILE A 43 -8.22 -3.16 -3.19
C ILE A 43 -7.94 -2.16 -4.32
N ALA A 44 -7.11 -1.13 -4.08
CA ALA A 44 -6.69 -0.20 -5.11
C ALA A 44 -5.91 -0.91 -6.23
N LEU A 45 -4.94 -1.76 -5.88
CA LEU A 45 -4.14 -2.51 -6.86
C LEU A 45 -4.99 -3.48 -7.70
N VAL A 46 -5.94 -4.18 -7.09
CA VAL A 46 -6.87 -5.05 -7.81
C VAL A 46 -7.72 -4.24 -8.79
N SER A 47 -8.17 -3.05 -8.38
CA SER A 47 -8.87 -2.12 -9.29
C SER A 47 -8.00 -1.73 -10.48
N PHE A 48 -6.72 -1.39 -10.26
CA PHE A 48 -5.76 -1.08 -11.33
C PHE A 48 -5.50 -2.26 -12.26
N ALA A 49 -5.39 -3.48 -11.72
CA ALA A 49 -5.25 -4.68 -12.53
C ALA A 49 -6.43 -4.84 -13.50
N TRP A 50 -7.67 -4.63 -13.02
CA TRP A 50 -8.86 -4.66 -13.87
C TRP A 50 -8.91 -3.53 -14.89
N ILE A 51 -8.55 -2.30 -14.50
CA ILE A 51 -8.47 -1.14 -15.40
C ILE A 51 -7.52 -1.45 -16.56
N ASN A 52 -6.33 -1.96 -16.26
CA ASN A 52 -5.32 -2.34 -17.26
C ASN A 52 -5.78 -3.51 -18.12
N TYR A 53 -6.40 -4.52 -17.51
CA TYR A 53 -6.92 -5.68 -18.24
C TYR A 53 -8.03 -5.29 -19.23
N ILE A 54 -8.97 -4.42 -18.81
CA ILE A 54 -10.03 -3.90 -19.69
C ILE A 54 -9.44 -3.02 -20.80
N SER A 55 -8.42 -2.22 -20.48
CA SER A 55 -7.73 -1.34 -21.44
C SER A 55 -7.05 -2.11 -22.59
N SER A 56 -6.65 -3.36 -22.36
CA SER A 56 -6.04 -4.22 -23.39
C SER A 56 -6.95 -4.53 -24.59
N ARG A 57 -8.26 -4.26 -24.50
CA ARG A 57 -9.27 -4.51 -25.54
C ARG A 57 -9.21 -5.91 -26.15
N HIS A 58 -8.77 -6.91 -25.37
CA HIS A 58 -8.67 -8.28 -25.84
C HIS A 58 -10.06 -8.87 -26.14
N LYS A 59 -10.19 -9.74 -27.16
CA LYS A 59 -11.48 -10.36 -27.56
C LYS A 59 -12.20 -11.11 -26.42
N LEU A 60 -11.45 -11.55 -25.41
CA LEU A 60 -11.97 -12.17 -24.18
C LEU A 60 -12.74 -11.17 -23.31
N VAL A 61 -12.22 -9.95 -23.17
CA VAL A 61 -12.87 -8.87 -22.40
C VAL A 61 -14.20 -8.53 -23.04
N ASP A 62 -14.23 -8.36 -24.36
CA ASP A 62 -15.47 -8.04 -25.08
C ASP A 62 -16.57 -9.10 -24.87
N ARG A 63 -16.18 -10.39 -24.88
CA ARG A 63 -17.07 -11.52 -24.61
C ARG A 63 -17.55 -11.60 -23.15
N ILE A 64 -16.70 -11.23 -22.19
CA ILE A 64 -17.01 -11.28 -20.75
C ILE A 64 -17.85 -10.07 -20.31
N PHE A 65 -17.52 -8.88 -20.82
CA PHE A 65 -18.15 -7.61 -20.47
C PHE A 65 -19.33 -7.24 -21.38
N ASN A 66 -19.61 -8.09 -22.37
CA ASN A 66 -20.82 -8.04 -23.19
C ASN A 66 -20.91 -6.73 -24.02
N GLY A 67 -19.81 -6.44 -24.71
CA GLY A 67 -19.65 -5.28 -25.59
C GLY A 67 -18.60 -4.26 -25.12
N LEU A 68 -17.86 -3.71 -26.08
CA LEU A 68 -16.87 -2.64 -25.90
C LEU A 68 -17.44 -1.40 -25.17
N ASP A 69 -18.66 -0.96 -25.50
CA ASP A 69 -19.26 0.24 -24.89
C ASP A 69 -19.44 0.13 -23.37
N LYS A 70 -19.84 -1.05 -22.90
CA LYS A 70 -20.01 -1.30 -21.45
C LYS A 70 -18.67 -1.43 -20.76
N SER A 71 -17.71 -2.07 -21.40
CA SER A 71 -16.35 -2.19 -20.86
C SER A 71 -15.71 -0.82 -20.65
N TYR A 72 -15.98 0.14 -21.54
CA TYR A 72 -15.51 1.53 -21.41
C TYR A 72 -16.15 2.25 -20.21
N ALA A 73 -17.46 2.06 -20.00
CA ALA A 73 -18.13 2.59 -18.81
C ALA A 73 -17.52 2.02 -17.52
N TYR A 74 -17.33 0.70 -17.44
CA TYR A 74 -16.70 0.05 -16.29
C TYR A 74 -15.28 0.56 -16.03
N HIS A 75 -14.47 0.70 -17.08
CA HIS A 75 -13.13 1.26 -16.98
C HIS A 75 -13.15 2.67 -16.40
N LYS A 76 -14.05 3.56 -16.87
CA LYS A 76 -14.19 4.92 -16.33
C LYS A 76 -14.53 4.93 -14.84
N TYR A 77 -15.54 4.16 -14.42
CA TYR A 77 -15.96 4.11 -13.02
C TYR A 77 -14.88 3.49 -12.12
N LEU A 78 -14.26 2.39 -12.55
CA LEU A 78 -13.14 1.76 -11.84
C LEU A 78 -11.96 2.73 -11.67
N SER A 79 -11.62 3.49 -12.72
CA SER A 79 -10.53 4.47 -12.67
C SER A 79 -10.79 5.54 -11.62
N ILE A 80 -12.00 6.11 -11.58
CA ILE A 80 -12.37 7.11 -10.56
C ILE A 80 -12.27 6.50 -9.15
N ILE A 81 -12.83 5.31 -8.95
CA ILE A 81 -12.80 4.61 -7.66
C ILE A 81 -11.34 4.33 -7.24
N SER A 82 -10.50 3.82 -8.14
CA SER A 82 -9.10 3.50 -7.85
C SER A 82 -8.29 4.72 -7.40
N ILE A 83 -8.51 5.88 -8.02
CA ILE A 83 -7.86 7.14 -7.64
C ILE A 83 -8.32 7.56 -6.24
N LEU A 84 -9.62 7.48 -5.95
CA LEU A 84 -10.16 7.75 -4.62
C LEU A 84 -9.57 6.81 -3.56
N LEU A 85 -9.41 5.53 -3.88
CA LEU A 85 -8.77 4.56 -2.98
C LEU A 85 -7.30 4.88 -2.72
N ILE A 86 -6.52 5.25 -3.74
CA ILE A 86 -5.12 5.68 -3.53
C ILE A 86 -5.07 6.90 -2.61
N TRP A 87 -5.97 7.86 -2.82
CA TRP A 87 -6.03 9.04 -1.98
C TRP A 87 -6.41 8.70 -0.54
N ALA A 88 -7.39 7.81 -0.34
CA ALA A 88 -7.77 7.27 0.95
C ALA A 88 -6.62 6.46 1.61
N HIS A 89 -5.85 5.70 0.84
CA HIS A 89 -4.67 4.98 1.31
C HIS A 89 -3.61 5.96 1.84
N LYS A 90 -3.31 7.03 1.09
CA LYS A 90 -2.39 8.08 1.56
C LYS A 90 -2.88 8.77 2.82
N PHE A 91 -4.18 9.06 2.90
CA PHE A 91 -4.78 9.67 4.08
C PHE A 91 -4.68 8.75 5.30
N THR A 92 -5.02 7.47 5.15
CA THR A 92 -4.96 6.49 6.25
C THR A 92 -3.53 6.25 6.74
N LEU A 93 -2.52 6.26 5.85
CA LEU A 93 -1.12 6.23 6.27
C LEU A 93 -0.73 7.47 7.09
N LYS A 94 -1.20 8.65 6.70
CA LYS A 94 -0.90 9.91 7.41
C LYS A 94 -1.58 9.96 8.78
N THR A 95 -2.84 9.53 8.86
CA THR A 95 -3.63 9.47 10.09
C THR A 95 -3.17 8.33 11.02
N GLY A 96 -2.63 7.24 10.46
CA GLY A 96 -2.07 6.12 11.22
C GLY A 96 -0.76 6.41 11.96
N GLY A 97 -0.30 7.65 11.94
CA GLY A 97 1.03 8.01 12.39
C GLY A 97 2.05 7.43 11.42
N GLY A 98 2.49 8.23 10.44
CA GLY A 98 3.66 7.94 9.61
C GLY A 98 4.99 7.92 10.40
N GLY A 99 4.93 7.57 11.68
CA GLY A 99 6.07 7.33 12.54
C GLY A 99 6.77 6.07 12.09
N ARG A 100 8.08 6.19 11.92
CA ARG A 100 9.00 5.06 11.85
C ARG A 100 8.62 4.03 12.93
N PRO A 101 8.62 2.72 12.63
CA PRO A 101 8.35 1.72 13.65
C PRO A 101 9.27 1.96 14.85
N GLU A 102 8.75 1.90 16.07
CA GLU A 102 9.57 2.10 17.27
C GLU A 102 10.77 1.16 17.22
N GLY A 103 11.97 1.73 17.21
CA GLY A 103 13.23 1.00 17.03
C GLY A 103 13.91 1.12 15.65
N PHE A 104 13.29 1.74 14.64
CA PHE A 104 13.96 2.04 13.38
C PHE A 104 14.98 3.18 13.56
N LYS A 105 16.23 2.81 13.78
CA LYS A 105 17.37 3.72 13.76
C LYS A 105 17.79 3.93 12.30
N PRO A 106 17.80 5.17 11.78
CA PRO A 106 18.31 5.41 10.44
C PRO A 106 19.78 4.99 10.36
N VAL A 107 20.19 4.38 9.25
CA VAL A 107 21.52 3.77 9.04
C VAL A 107 22.70 4.74 9.31
N GLY A 108 22.46 6.06 9.35
CA GLY A 108 23.46 7.07 9.71
C GLY A 108 23.56 7.46 11.20
N GLU A 109 22.60 7.07 12.05
CA GLU A 109 22.57 7.48 13.46
C GLU A 109 23.61 6.75 14.32
N GLY A 110 23.88 5.48 13.99
CA GLY A 110 24.94 4.70 14.61
C GLY A 110 26.32 5.27 14.29
N PHE A 111 26.55 5.69 13.05
CA PHE A 111 27.81 6.30 12.62
C PHE A 111 28.06 7.65 13.31
N LYS A 112 27.04 8.50 13.40
CA LYS A 112 27.13 9.81 14.04
C LYS A 112 27.45 9.70 15.54
N ARG A 113 26.83 8.75 16.24
CA ARG A 113 27.16 8.46 17.64
C ARG A 113 28.60 7.98 17.79
N THR A 114 29.06 7.04 16.97
CA THR A 114 30.45 6.57 17.04
C THR A 114 31.47 7.70 16.84
N SER A 115 31.20 8.66 15.94
CA SER A 115 32.06 9.83 15.77
C SER A 115 32.02 10.81 16.96
N GLU A 116 30.87 10.99 17.62
CA GLU A 116 30.76 11.80 18.84
C GLU A 116 31.50 11.15 20.01
N PHE A 117 31.39 9.83 20.19
CA PHE A 117 32.14 9.09 21.21
C PHE A 117 33.64 9.12 20.96
N ALA A 118 34.08 8.99 19.70
CA ALA A 118 35.50 9.11 19.34
C ALA A 118 36.04 10.52 19.59
N GLY A 119 35.26 11.57 19.28
CA GLY A 119 35.63 12.96 19.54
C GLY A 119 35.69 13.30 21.03
N GLN A 120 34.77 12.77 21.83
CA GLN A 120 34.72 12.99 23.28
C GLN A 120 35.81 12.22 24.03
N SER A 121 36.16 11.00 23.59
CA SER A 121 37.27 10.24 24.17
C SER A 121 38.62 10.89 23.87
N GLY A 122 38.78 11.51 22.69
CA GLY A 122 40.01 12.23 22.32
C GLY A 122 40.23 13.49 23.16
N SER A 123 39.17 14.27 23.42
CA SER A 123 39.29 15.48 24.26
C SER A 123 39.54 15.14 25.73
N SER A 124 38.91 14.07 26.26
CA SER A 124 39.13 13.64 27.64
C SER A 124 40.58 13.19 27.91
N LEU A 125 41.20 12.49 26.96
CA LEU A 125 42.61 12.08 27.07
C LEU A 125 43.57 13.26 27.00
N LEU A 126 43.28 14.28 26.18
CA LEU A 126 44.09 15.49 26.09
C LEU A 126 44.01 16.34 27.36
N HIS A 127 42.84 16.44 27.99
CA HIS A 127 42.67 17.12 29.27
C HIS A 127 43.33 16.39 30.45
N MET A 128 43.51 15.06 30.36
CA MET A 128 44.16 14.26 31.41
C MET A 128 45.70 14.24 31.30
N LEU A 129 46.27 14.52 30.11
CA LEU A 129 47.72 14.54 29.87
C LEU A 129 48.34 15.94 29.97
N LEU A 130 47.54 17.01 29.94
CA LEU A 130 47.99 18.41 29.96
C LEU A 130 47.56 19.19 31.22
N GLY A 131 47.05 18.50 32.23
CA GLY A 131 46.80 19.04 33.58
C GLY A 131 47.76 18.44 34.59
#